data_AF-A0A656G483-F1
#
_entry.id   AF-A0A656G483-F1
#
_cell.length_a   1.000
_cell.length_b   1.000
_cell.length_c   1.000
_cell.angle_alpha   90.00
_cell.angle_beta   90.00
_cell.angle_gamma   90.00
#
_symmetry.space_group_name_H-M   'P 1'
#
loop_
_entity.id
_entity.type
_entity.pdbx_description
1 polymer ?
#
loop_
_entity_poly.entity_id
_entity_poly.type
_entity_poly.pdbx_seq_one_letter_code
_entity_poly.pdbx_strand_id
1 'polypeptide(L)'
;MRAIPTSTQFEALGRSVEQFVTLLDAKFSEIIEDVCAEPNFHMTDPMILELAENLKSARLEACQLRFDEEADVAYAWLDSEALFQIALQKLGFSVSSDENPYKKIIEEHQRTLTEWRPYLIKRSVLRHATLYLSYVSGVAKASSGFITGERRKAALEGPRAIQRMLELMEEIEKIRDNTDFLGRKVSIGGRFWDLTKSNMEGSLEHLFSTTRRDDKDLATRLMASELIRLHIKLFDAPHKNSVFHLMGLPFIDRPIEMKTIERLVALEKSRAEKLISSKLSILGREIIC
;
A
#
# COMPACT_ATOMS: atom_id res chain seq x y z
N MET A 1 11.19 -3.14 -30.15
CA MET A 1 11.35 -2.98 -28.69
C MET A 1 10.46 -1.84 -28.25
N ARG A 2 9.54 -2.06 -27.29
CA ARG A 2 8.83 -0.95 -26.65
C ARG A 2 9.83 -0.17 -25.80
N ALA A 3 9.76 1.16 -25.80
CA ALA A 3 10.61 1.99 -24.96
C ALA A 3 10.33 1.71 -23.47
N ILE A 4 11.36 1.64 -22.65
CA ILE A 4 11.22 1.48 -21.19
C ILE A 4 10.59 2.78 -20.64
N PRO A 5 9.53 2.71 -19.82
CA PRO A 5 8.91 3.88 -19.22
C PRO A 5 9.90 4.66 -18.34
N THR A 6 9.72 5.97 -18.32
CA THR A 6 10.43 6.88 -17.44
C THR A 6 9.90 6.80 -16.00
N SER A 7 10.68 7.29 -15.03
CA SER A 7 10.23 7.38 -13.63
C SER A 7 8.95 8.21 -13.47
N THR A 8 8.80 9.28 -14.25
CA THR A 8 7.60 10.13 -14.24
C THR A 8 6.37 9.38 -14.73
N GLN A 9 6.49 8.52 -15.74
CA GLN A 9 5.40 7.67 -16.22
C GLN A 9 5.02 6.60 -15.18
N PHE A 10 5.98 6.00 -14.48
CA PHE A 10 5.69 5.10 -13.37
C PHE A 10 4.99 5.82 -12.20
N GLU A 11 5.39 7.04 -11.89
CA GLU A 11 4.72 7.89 -10.88
C GLU A 11 3.32 8.34 -11.31
N ALA A 12 3.11 8.64 -12.60
CA ALA A 12 1.80 8.96 -13.15
C ALA A 12 0.84 7.79 -12.96
N LEU A 13 1.22 6.58 -13.39
CA LEU A 13 0.44 5.36 -13.12
C LEU A 13 0.15 5.16 -11.63
N GLY A 14 1.15 5.43 -10.80
CA GLY A 14 1.03 5.39 -9.35
C GLY A 14 -0.09 6.28 -8.79
N ARG A 15 -0.18 7.52 -9.29
CA ARG A 15 -1.18 8.52 -8.90
C ARG A 15 -2.55 8.25 -9.52
N SER A 16 -2.60 7.87 -10.79
CA SER A 16 -3.83 7.53 -11.51
C SER A 16 -4.59 6.39 -10.84
N VAL A 17 -3.88 5.35 -10.38
CA VAL A 17 -4.50 4.24 -9.64
C VAL A 17 -4.99 4.69 -8.25
N GLU A 18 -4.27 5.56 -7.53
CA GLU A 18 -4.76 6.08 -6.25
C GLU A 18 -6.07 6.86 -6.42
N GLN A 19 -6.13 7.75 -7.42
CA GLN A 19 -7.34 8.50 -7.74
C GLN A 19 -8.48 7.59 -8.21
N PHE A 20 -8.17 6.55 -8.97
CA PHE A 20 -9.13 5.50 -9.36
C PHE A 20 -9.72 4.80 -8.13
N VAL A 21 -8.88 4.36 -7.19
CA VAL A 21 -9.35 3.69 -5.96
C VAL A 21 -10.25 4.60 -5.14
N THR A 22 -9.85 5.87 -4.94
CA THR A 22 -10.66 6.86 -4.20
C THR A 22 -12.00 7.13 -4.88
N LEU A 23 -12.02 7.31 -6.21
CA LEU A 23 -13.26 7.52 -6.96
C LEU A 23 -14.17 6.28 -6.87
N LEU A 24 -13.59 5.09 -6.99
CA LEU A 24 -14.37 3.85 -6.99
C LEU A 24 -14.96 3.55 -5.61
N ASP A 25 -14.23 3.83 -4.53
CA ASP A 25 -14.77 3.69 -3.16
C ASP A 25 -15.96 4.63 -2.94
N ALA A 26 -15.90 5.87 -3.44
CA ALA A 26 -17.03 6.80 -3.39
C ALA A 26 -18.25 6.28 -4.19
N LYS A 27 -18.05 5.91 -5.46
CA LYS A 27 -19.13 5.37 -6.32
C LYS A 27 -19.73 4.08 -5.75
N PHE A 28 -18.91 3.17 -5.24
CA PHE A 28 -19.39 1.92 -4.64
C PHE A 28 -20.12 2.15 -3.32
N SER A 29 -19.74 3.18 -2.56
CA SER A 29 -20.48 3.54 -1.34
C SER A 29 -21.89 4.01 -1.70
N GLU A 30 -22.02 4.93 -2.66
CA GLU A 30 -23.32 5.41 -3.16
C GLU A 30 -24.21 4.25 -3.65
N ILE A 31 -23.69 3.41 -4.55
CA ILE A 31 -24.44 2.28 -5.13
C ILE A 31 -24.89 1.26 -4.06
N ILE A 32 -24.07 1.01 -3.04
CA ILE A 32 -24.38 0.00 -2.02
C ILE A 32 -25.29 0.56 -0.92
N GLU A 33 -25.16 1.84 -0.57
CA GLU A 33 -26.04 2.52 0.39
C GLU A 33 -27.49 2.55 -0.12
N ASP A 34 -27.69 2.79 -1.42
CA ASP A 34 -29.02 2.82 -2.05
C ASP A 34 -29.76 1.46 -1.97
N VAL A 35 -29.03 0.34 -1.94
CA VAL A 35 -29.60 -1.03 -2.00
C VAL A 35 -29.70 -1.68 -0.61
N CYS A 36 -28.88 -1.25 0.34
CA CYS A 36 -28.76 -1.87 1.66
C CYS A 36 -29.31 -1.02 2.82
N ALA A 37 -30.22 -0.08 2.53
CA ALA A 37 -30.78 0.84 3.52
C ALA A 37 -31.43 0.13 4.73
N GLU A 38 -31.92 -1.11 4.55
CA GLU A 38 -32.46 -1.93 5.63
C GLU A 38 -31.46 -3.00 6.11
N PRO A 39 -30.98 -2.93 7.37
CA PRO A 39 -30.20 -4.00 7.96
C PRO A 39 -31.09 -5.25 8.06
N ASN A 40 -30.72 -6.30 7.32
CA ASN A 40 -31.40 -7.61 7.17
C ASN A 40 -32.26 -7.82 5.90
N PHE A 41 -32.34 -6.85 4.99
CA PHE A 41 -33.01 -7.10 3.71
C PHE A 41 -32.26 -8.16 2.87
N HIS A 42 -32.99 -9.18 2.41
CA HIS A 42 -32.47 -10.16 1.46
C HIS A 42 -32.79 -9.72 0.03
N MET A 43 -31.74 -9.40 -0.73
CA MET A 43 -31.86 -9.10 -2.15
C MET A 43 -32.42 -10.29 -2.93
N THR A 44 -33.32 -10.03 -3.86
CA THR A 44 -33.75 -11.06 -4.81
C THR A 44 -32.68 -11.26 -5.90
N ASP A 45 -32.65 -12.40 -6.57
CA ASP A 45 -31.69 -12.64 -7.67
C ASP A 45 -31.65 -11.53 -8.73
N PRO A 46 -32.80 -10.94 -9.16
CA PRO A 46 -32.79 -9.77 -10.05
C PRO A 46 -32.07 -8.55 -9.46
N MET A 47 -32.25 -8.26 -8.17
CA MET A 47 -31.59 -7.12 -7.51
C MET A 47 -30.08 -7.33 -7.38
N ILE A 48 -29.64 -8.58 -7.12
CA ILE A 48 -28.22 -8.93 -7.10
C ILE A 48 -27.59 -8.69 -8.47
N LEU A 49 -28.27 -9.11 -9.53
CA LEU A 49 -27.81 -8.93 -10.91
C LEU A 49 -27.71 -7.44 -11.27
N GLU A 50 -28.73 -6.66 -10.94
CA GLU A 50 -28.73 -5.22 -11.18
C GLU A 50 -27.60 -4.51 -10.43
N LEU A 51 -27.44 -4.81 -9.14
CA LEU A 51 -26.34 -4.28 -8.32
C LEU A 51 -24.97 -4.66 -8.91
N ALA A 52 -24.79 -5.92 -9.34
CA ALA A 52 -23.56 -6.38 -9.94
C ALA A 52 -23.23 -5.66 -11.27
N GLU A 53 -24.23 -5.37 -12.11
CA GLU A 53 -24.04 -4.61 -13.35
C GLU A 53 -23.77 -3.12 -13.08
N ASN A 54 -24.41 -2.52 -12.08
CA ASN A 54 -24.13 -1.15 -11.65
C ASN A 54 -22.69 -1.00 -11.15
N LEU A 55 -22.20 -1.92 -10.31
CA LEU A 55 -20.81 -1.95 -9.84
C LEU A 55 -19.82 -2.13 -11.01
N LYS A 56 -20.13 -3.02 -11.96
CA LYS A 56 -19.32 -3.24 -13.16
C LYS A 56 -19.24 -1.99 -14.03
N SER A 57 -20.37 -1.33 -14.26
CA SER A 57 -20.46 -0.09 -15.05
C SER A 57 -19.69 1.04 -14.39
N ALA A 58 -19.86 1.23 -13.07
CA ALA A 58 -19.13 2.23 -12.30
C ALA A 58 -17.61 2.02 -12.35
N ARG A 59 -17.14 0.77 -12.33
CA ARG A 59 -15.71 0.46 -12.52
C ARG A 59 -15.22 0.84 -13.91
N LEU A 60 -15.97 0.51 -14.96
CA LEU A 60 -15.59 0.84 -16.34
C LEU A 60 -15.50 2.36 -16.56
N GLU A 61 -16.47 3.10 -16.04
CA GLU A 61 -16.47 4.56 -16.06
C GLU A 61 -15.27 5.14 -15.29
N ALA A 62 -14.98 4.62 -14.10
CA ALA A 62 -13.83 5.05 -13.30
C ALA A 62 -12.50 4.81 -14.04
N CYS A 63 -12.36 3.71 -14.79
CA CYS A 63 -11.20 3.47 -15.63
C CYS A 63 -11.06 4.55 -16.71
N GLN A 64 -12.14 4.88 -17.42
CA GLN A 64 -12.12 5.89 -18.49
C GLN A 64 -11.78 7.30 -17.98
N LEU A 65 -12.16 7.61 -16.74
CA LEU A 65 -11.96 8.95 -16.15
C LEU A 65 -10.56 9.16 -15.55
N ARG A 66 -9.83 8.09 -15.22
CA ARG A 66 -8.63 8.19 -14.36
C ARG A 66 -7.34 7.68 -14.99
N PHE A 67 -7.41 6.91 -16.07
CA PHE A 67 -6.23 6.48 -16.79
C PHE A 67 -5.97 7.43 -17.96
N ASP A 68 -4.83 8.12 -17.91
CA ASP A 68 -4.33 9.00 -18.96
C ASP A 68 -3.30 8.28 -19.84
N GLU A 69 -2.94 8.88 -20.98
CA GLU A 69 -1.99 8.30 -21.93
C GLU A 69 -0.62 8.00 -21.28
N GLU A 70 -0.19 8.78 -20.29
CA GLU A 70 1.08 8.57 -19.59
C GLU A 70 1.04 7.34 -18.65
N ALA A 71 -0.05 7.16 -17.89
CA ALA A 71 -0.24 5.96 -17.08
C ALA A 71 -0.37 4.69 -17.94
N ASP A 72 -1.04 4.80 -19.09
CA ASP A 72 -1.24 3.69 -20.01
C ASP A 72 0.08 3.15 -20.59
N VAL A 73 1.06 4.01 -20.85
CA VAL A 73 2.39 3.57 -21.32
C VAL A 73 3.08 2.70 -20.29
N ALA A 74 3.13 3.14 -19.01
CA ALA A 74 3.76 2.36 -17.95
C ALA A 74 3.00 1.06 -17.66
N TYR A 75 1.67 1.12 -17.69
CA TYR A 75 0.81 -0.06 -17.51
C TYR A 75 1.03 -1.09 -18.61
N ALA A 76 0.94 -0.68 -19.88
CA ALA A 76 1.08 -1.56 -21.04
C ALA A 76 2.49 -2.14 -21.17
N TRP A 77 3.51 -1.41 -20.69
CA TRP A 77 4.86 -1.93 -20.61
C TRP A 77 4.97 -3.02 -19.53
N LEU A 78 4.56 -2.74 -18.29
CA LEU A 78 4.60 -3.71 -17.19
C LEU A 78 3.82 -4.99 -17.54
N ASP A 79 2.62 -4.85 -18.09
CA ASP A 79 1.78 -5.98 -18.47
C ASP A 79 2.39 -6.79 -19.63
N SER A 80 3.30 -6.20 -20.42
CA SER A 80 4.02 -6.95 -21.46
C SER A 80 5.29 -7.66 -20.96
N GLU A 81 5.75 -7.38 -19.73
CA GLU A 81 6.97 -7.98 -19.19
C GLU A 81 6.76 -9.43 -18.76
N ALA A 82 7.54 -10.36 -19.34
CA ALA A 82 7.39 -11.79 -19.10
C ALA A 82 7.57 -12.18 -17.63
N LEU A 83 8.54 -11.57 -16.94
CA LEU A 83 8.79 -11.83 -15.52
C LEU A 83 7.68 -11.28 -14.62
N PHE A 84 7.03 -10.18 -15.03
CA PHE A 84 5.85 -9.65 -14.36
C PHE A 84 4.67 -10.61 -14.51
N GLN A 85 4.44 -11.15 -15.72
CA GLN A 85 3.39 -12.14 -15.95
C GLN A 85 3.60 -13.44 -15.14
N ILE A 86 4.84 -13.91 -15.04
CA ILE A 86 5.18 -15.05 -14.16
C ILE A 86 4.88 -14.71 -12.69
N ALA A 87 5.27 -13.52 -12.23
CA ALA A 87 5.00 -13.06 -10.87
C ALA A 87 3.49 -13.04 -10.58
N LEU A 88 2.66 -12.54 -11.51
CA LEU A 88 1.20 -12.55 -11.41
C LEU A 88 0.61 -13.95 -11.30
N GLN A 89 1.08 -14.89 -12.13
CA GLN A 89 0.64 -16.29 -12.06
C GLN A 89 0.96 -16.92 -10.70
N LYS A 90 2.13 -16.62 -10.13
CA LYS A 90 2.52 -17.09 -8.79
C LYS A 90 1.66 -16.51 -7.66
N LEU A 91 0.99 -15.39 -7.89
CA LEU A 91 0.01 -14.80 -6.96
C LEU A 91 -1.41 -15.34 -7.15
N GLY A 92 -1.64 -16.16 -8.17
CA GLY A 92 -2.97 -16.71 -8.46
C GLY A 92 -3.89 -15.72 -9.18
N PHE A 93 -3.37 -14.64 -9.75
CA PHE A 93 -4.15 -13.86 -10.72
C PHE A 93 -4.43 -14.76 -11.93
N SER A 94 -5.71 -15.02 -12.17
CA SER A 94 -6.19 -15.76 -13.33
C SER A 94 -6.94 -14.81 -14.25
N VAL A 95 -6.87 -15.08 -15.56
CA VAL A 95 -7.68 -14.37 -16.54
C VAL A 95 -9.14 -14.75 -16.28
N SER A 96 -9.96 -13.74 -15.99
CA SER A 96 -11.36 -13.88 -15.59
C SER A 96 -12.18 -14.65 -16.62
N SER A 97 -13.14 -15.46 -16.13
CA SER A 97 -14.24 -16.00 -16.92
C SER A 97 -15.19 -14.88 -17.37
N ASP A 98 -16.04 -15.16 -18.36
CA ASP A 98 -17.03 -14.21 -18.91
C ASP A 98 -18.12 -13.79 -17.90
N GLU A 99 -18.20 -14.42 -16.73
CA GLU A 99 -19.21 -14.12 -15.72
C GLU A 99 -18.88 -12.84 -14.93
N ASN A 100 -19.90 -12.04 -14.60
CA ASN A 100 -19.74 -10.87 -13.73
C ASN A 100 -19.29 -11.33 -12.31
N PRO A 101 -18.06 -11.01 -11.89
CA PRO A 101 -17.51 -11.52 -10.63
C PRO A 101 -18.19 -10.92 -9.39
N TYR A 102 -18.82 -9.74 -9.52
CA TYR A 102 -19.51 -9.08 -8.42
C TYR A 102 -20.74 -9.86 -7.97
N LYS A 103 -21.42 -10.56 -8.88
CA LYS A 103 -22.58 -11.39 -8.56
C LYS A 103 -22.26 -12.41 -7.46
N LYS A 104 -21.21 -13.22 -7.67
CA LYS A 104 -20.78 -14.24 -6.71
C LYS A 104 -20.39 -13.65 -5.36
N ILE A 105 -19.66 -12.53 -5.37
CA ILE A 105 -19.25 -11.82 -4.15
C ILE A 105 -20.47 -11.37 -3.34
N ILE A 106 -21.48 -10.81 -4.01
CA ILE A 106 -22.72 -10.35 -3.35
C ILE A 106 -23.49 -11.56 -2.77
N GLU A 107 -23.66 -12.63 -3.56
CA GLU A 107 -24.35 -13.87 -3.13
C GLU A 107 -23.69 -14.52 -1.90
N GLU A 108 -22.35 -14.57 -1.87
CA GLU A 108 -21.58 -15.09 -0.74
C GLU A 108 -21.84 -14.30 0.54
N HIS A 109 -21.81 -12.97 0.45
CA HIS A 109 -22.04 -12.10 1.61
C HIS A 109 -23.50 -11.99 2.02
N GLN A 110 -24.44 -12.22 1.11
CA GLN A 110 -25.87 -12.22 1.42
C GLN A 110 -26.27 -13.36 2.36
N ARG A 111 -25.54 -14.48 2.34
CA ARG A 111 -25.71 -15.58 3.30
C ARG A 111 -25.32 -15.19 4.73
N THR A 112 -24.61 -14.08 4.91
CA THR A 112 -24.18 -13.57 6.21
C THR A 112 -25.27 -12.65 6.78
N LEU A 113 -25.98 -13.10 7.82
CA LEU A 113 -27.04 -12.35 8.52
C LEU A 113 -26.42 -11.40 9.56
N THR A 114 -25.87 -10.26 9.12
CA THR A 114 -25.27 -9.25 10.00
C THR A 114 -25.59 -7.83 9.53
N GLU A 115 -25.69 -6.89 10.47
CA GLU A 115 -25.82 -5.45 10.16
C GLU A 115 -24.61 -4.90 9.39
N TRP A 116 -23.46 -5.59 9.48
CA TRP A 116 -22.22 -5.25 8.78
C TRP A 116 -22.20 -5.75 7.33
N ARG A 117 -23.24 -6.43 6.84
CA ARG A 117 -23.30 -6.96 5.47
C ARG A 117 -22.97 -5.92 4.39
N PRO A 118 -23.51 -4.68 4.42
CA PRO A 118 -23.24 -3.70 3.36
C PRO A 118 -21.76 -3.32 3.31
N TYR A 119 -21.16 -3.15 4.50
CA TYR A 119 -19.73 -2.92 4.65
C TYR A 119 -18.89 -4.10 4.12
N LEU A 120 -19.29 -5.35 4.41
CA LEU A 120 -18.60 -6.55 3.93
C LEU A 120 -18.67 -6.68 2.41
N ILE A 121 -19.86 -6.47 1.81
CA ILE A 121 -20.04 -6.44 0.36
C ILE A 121 -19.13 -5.38 -0.24
N LYS A 122 -19.21 -4.12 0.24
CA LYS A 122 -18.39 -3.01 -0.26
C LYS A 122 -16.91 -3.34 -0.21
N ARG A 123 -16.43 -3.79 0.94
CA ARG A 123 -15.01 -4.12 1.15
C ARG A 123 -14.56 -5.19 0.16
N SER A 124 -15.35 -6.23 -0.07
CA SER A 124 -15.00 -7.33 -0.96
C SER A 124 -15.07 -6.94 -2.44
N VAL A 125 -16.11 -6.22 -2.87
CA VAL A 125 -16.21 -5.76 -4.28
C VAL A 125 -15.15 -4.72 -4.60
N LEU A 126 -14.86 -3.80 -3.66
CA LEU A 126 -13.79 -2.82 -3.82
C LEU A 126 -12.42 -3.50 -3.88
N ARG A 127 -12.15 -4.46 -2.97
CA ARG A 127 -10.91 -5.25 -3.02
C ARG A 127 -10.78 -5.96 -4.36
N HIS A 128 -11.81 -6.65 -4.82
CA HIS A 128 -11.79 -7.34 -6.11
C HIS A 128 -11.52 -6.38 -7.28
N ALA A 129 -12.21 -5.24 -7.32
CA ALA A 129 -12.09 -4.26 -8.39
C ALA A 129 -10.72 -3.58 -8.48
N THR A 130 -10.03 -3.44 -7.33
CA THR A 130 -8.83 -2.61 -7.21
C THR A 130 -7.55 -3.41 -6.99
N LEU A 131 -7.61 -4.68 -6.58
CA LEU A 131 -6.43 -5.46 -6.15
C LEU A 131 -5.35 -5.54 -7.21
N TYR A 132 -5.71 -5.89 -8.45
CA TYR A 132 -4.76 -6.00 -9.56
C TYR A 132 -4.12 -4.65 -9.89
N LEU A 133 -4.93 -3.60 -10.07
CA LEU A 133 -4.41 -2.25 -10.37
C LEU A 133 -3.55 -1.70 -9.23
N SER A 134 -3.93 -1.96 -7.98
CA SER A 134 -3.15 -1.60 -6.79
C SER A 134 -1.81 -2.33 -6.76
N TYR A 135 -1.77 -3.58 -7.22
CA TYR A 135 -0.54 -4.35 -7.34
C TYR A 135 0.38 -3.77 -8.43
N VAL A 136 -0.15 -3.54 -9.64
CA VAL A 136 0.60 -2.92 -10.75
C VAL A 136 1.16 -1.56 -10.34
N SER A 137 0.32 -0.71 -9.72
CA SER A 137 0.73 0.60 -9.19
C SER A 137 1.82 0.51 -8.14
N GLY A 138 1.74 -0.49 -7.24
CA GLY A 138 2.77 -0.74 -6.24
C GLY A 138 4.12 -1.11 -6.86
N VAL A 139 4.11 -1.96 -7.89
CA VAL A 139 5.32 -2.34 -8.64
C VAL A 139 5.87 -1.14 -9.41
N ALA A 140 5.02 -0.33 -10.02
CA ALA A 140 5.40 0.91 -10.70
C ALA A 140 6.08 1.91 -9.74
N LYS A 141 5.50 2.13 -8.55
CA LYS A 141 6.09 3.02 -7.53
C LYS A 141 7.44 2.53 -7.04
N ALA A 142 7.59 1.22 -6.80
CA ALA A 142 8.87 0.64 -6.43
C ALA A 142 9.92 0.82 -7.54
N SER A 143 9.50 0.67 -8.80
CA SER A 143 10.35 0.88 -9.97
C SER A 143 10.77 2.35 -10.11
N SER A 144 9.84 3.31 -9.94
CA SER A 144 10.20 4.73 -9.95
C SER A 144 11.21 5.06 -8.85
N GLY A 145 10.93 4.64 -7.60
CA GLY A 145 11.83 4.90 -6.46
C GLY A 145 13.23 4.30 -6.64
N PHE A 146 13.34 3.19 -7.37
CA PHE A 146 14.61 2.60 -7.77
C PHE A 146 15.33 3.44 -8.85
N ILE A 147 14.62 3.82 -9.92
CA ILE A 147 15.18 4.59 -11.06
C ILE A 147 15.63 5.99 -10.61
N THR A 148 14.82 6.69 -9.82
CA THR A 148 15.13 8.05 -9.33
C THR A 148 16.19 8.05 -8.24
N GLY A 149 16.41 6.90 -7.57
CA GLY A 149 17.28 6.79 -6.40
C GLY A 149 16.75 7.50 -5.16
N GLU A 150 15.51 7.99 -5.17
CA GLU A 150 14.89 8.71 -4.06
C GLU A 150 14.90 7.87 -2.78
N ARG A 151 14.59 6.57 -2.90
CA ARG A 151 14.57 5.64 -1.77
C ARG A 151 15.95 5.41 -1.18
N ARG A 152 16.98 5.34 -2.03
CA ARG A 152 18.37 5.24 -1.59
C ARG A 152 18.80 6.51 -0.85
N LYS A 153 18.47 7.68 -1.38
CA LYS A 153 18.74 8.96 -0.72
C LYS A 153 18.05 9.05 0.64
N ALA A 154 16.76 8.73 0.70
CA ALA A 154 15.99 8.70 1.94
C ALA A 154 16.57 7.69 2.95
N ALA A 155 17.05 6.52 2.52
CA ALA A 155 17.66 5.54 3.41
C ALA A 155 19.02 5.98 3.98
N LEU A 156 19.80 6.75 3.22
CA LEU A 156 21.13 7.23 3.62
C LEU A 156 21.08 8.53 4.43
N GLU A 157 20.21 9.46 4.04
CA GLU A 157 20.11 10.80 4.62
C GLU A 157 18.98 10.91 5.65
N GLY A 158 17.93 10.11 5.52
CA GLY A 158 16.74 10.13 6.38
C GLY A 158 17.07 9.98 7.86
N PRO A 159 17.92 9.03 8.30
CA PRO A 159 18.25 8.90 9.72
C PRO A 159 18.90 10.17 10.30
N ARG A 160 19.77 10.84 9.53
CA ARG A 160 20.38 12.11 9.97
C ARG A 160 19.36 13.24 10.02
N ALA A 161 18.45 13.30 9.04
CA ALA A 161 17.39 14.29 9.00
C ALA A 161 16.41 14.12 10.17
N ILE A 162 16.00 12.88 10.47
CA ILE A 162 15.10 12.59 11.61
C ILE A 162 15.80 12.89 12.93
N GLN A 163 17.06 12.49 13.09
CA GLN A 163 17.85 12.83 14.29
C GLN A 163 17.91 14.34 14.52
N ARG A 164 18.19 15.12 13.46
CA ARG A 164 18.20 16.58 13.53
C ARG A 164 16.83 17.16 13.84
N MET A 165 15.75 16.57 13.32
CA MET A 165 14.39 16.98 13.66
C MET A 165 14.09 16.74 15.14
N LEU A 166 14.49 15.59 15.70
CA LEU A 166 14.34 15.31 17.13
C LEU A 166 15.14 16.30 17.99
N GLU A 167 16.38 16.60 17.61
CA GLU A 167 17.20 17.62 18.28
C GLU A 167 16.53 18.99 18.25
N LEU A 168 15.99 19.41 17.09
CA LEU A 168 15.24 20.68 16.97
C LEU A 168 13.96 20.67 17.82
N MET A 169 13.25 19.54 17.88
CA MET A 169 12.07 19.40 18.74
C MET A 169 12.43 19.54 20.22
N GLU A 170 13.54 18.93 20.65
CA GLU A 170 14.07 19.10 22.01
C GLU A 170 14.57 20.52 22.29
N GLU A 171 15.19 21.18 21.32
CA GLU A 171 15.59 22.59 21.44
C GLU A 171 14.38 23.50 21.62
N ILE A 172 13.31 23.28 20.85
CA ILE A 172 12.04 24.00 21.00
C ILE A 172 11.43 23.74 22.38
N GLU A 173 11.45 22.49 22.88
CA GLU A 173 11.01 22.15 24.23
C GLU A 173 11.83 22.88 25.31
N LYS A 174 13.17 22.96 25.14
CA LYS A 174 14.06 23.69 26.06
C LYS A 174 13.84 25.19 26.03
N ILE A 175 13.64 25.78 24.85
CA ILE A 175 13.33 27.21 24.70
C ILE A 175 11.98 27.51 25.37
N ARG A 176 10.96 26.66 25.15
CA ARG A 176 9.66 26.76 25.83
C ARG A 176 9.79 26.72 27.36
N ASP A 177 10.57 25.78 27.88
CA ASP A 177 10.73 25.60 29.32
C ASP A 177 11.55 26.74 29.97
N ASN A 178 12.36 27.46 29.18
CA ASN A 178 13.23 28.55 29.64
C ASN A 178 12.76 29.96 29.28
N THR A 179 11.82 30.15 28.35
CA THR A 179 11.37 31.48 27.92
C THR A 179 9.85 31.63 27.91
N ASP A 180 9.38 32.44 28.85
CA ASP A 180 8.24 33.31 28.60
C ASP A 180 8.64 34.70 29.10
N PHE A 181 8.48 35.72 28.26
CA PHE A 181 8.75 37.12 28.63
C PHE A 181 7.80 37.61 29.76
N LEU A 182 6.78 36.79 30.09
CA LEU A 182 5.75 37.03 31.10
C LEU A 182 5.73 35.99 32.23
N GLY A 183 6.69 35.06 32.28
CA GLY A 183 6.82 34.06 33.36
C GLY A 183 5.71 33.01 33.43
N ARG A 184 4.97 32.76 32.34
CA ARG A 184 3.96 31.68 32.25
C ARG A 184 4.49 30.53 31.40
N LYS A 185 4.06 29.31 31.70
CA LYS A 185 4.38 28.16 30.85
C LYS A 185 3.66 28.31 29.50
N VAL A 186 4.40 28.54 28.42
CA VAL A 186 3.85 28.50 27.07
C VAL A 186 3.53 27.03 26.74
N SER A 187 2.25 26.70 26.60
CA SER A 187 1.81 25.38 26.17
C SER A 187 1.95 25.27 24.65
N ILE A 188 3.11 24.81 24.17
CA ILE A 188 3.24 24.20 22.84
C ILE A 188 3.72 22.78 23.08
N GLY A 189 2.87 21.82 22.69
CA GLY A 189 2.97 20.42 23.12
C GLY A 189 1.57 19.88 23.32
N GLY A 190 0.91 19.57 22.22
CA GLY A 190 -0.34 18.83 22.21
C GLY A 190 -0.09 17.41 21.72
N ARG A 191 -1.14 16.58 21.73
CA ARG A 191 -1.11 15.19 21.26
C ARG A 191 -0.40 14.99 19.92
N PHE A 192 -0.51 15.96 19.02
CA PHE A 192 0.15 15.93 17.72
C PHE A 192 1.69 15.97 17.81
N TRP A 193 2.25 16.76 18.74
CA TRP A 193 3.69 16.91 18.92
C TRP A 193 4.31 15.61 19.47
N ASP A 194 3.73 15.07 20.54
CA ASP A 194 4.20 13.83 21.18
C ASP A 194 4.07 12.63 20.24
N LEU A 195 2.96 12.57 19.49
CA LEU A 195 2.76 11.56 18.46
C LEU A 195 3.80 11.67 17.35
N THR A 196 4.10 12.89 16.90
CA THR A 196 5.11 13.12 15.85
C THR A 196 6.50 12.71 16.32
N LYS A 197 6.89 13.10 17.55
CA LYS A 197 8.17 12.73 18.16
C LYS A 197 8.31 11.22 18.32
N SER A 198 7.29 10.57 18.89
CA SER A 198 7.26 9.11 19.05
C SER A 198 7.33 8.35 17.72
N ASN A 199 6.62 8.84 16.69
CA ASN A 199 6.69 8.26 15.34
C ASN A 199 8.08 8.40 14.71
N MET A 200 8.76 9.53 14.93
CA MET A 200 10.12 9.79 14.44
C MET A 200 11.15 8.90 15.15
N GLU A 201 11.07 8.78 16.47
CA GLU A 201 11.92 7.89 17.28
C GLU A 201 11.75 6.42 16.86
N GLY A 202 10.50 5.95 16.71
CA GLY A 202 10.23 4.60 16.21
C GLY A 202 10.73 4.38 14.79
N SER A 203 10.72 5.41 13.93
CA SER A 203 11.22 5.31 12.55
C SER A 203 12.75 5.16 12.49
N LEU A 204 13.50 5.80 13.40
CA LEU A 204 14.96 5.70 13.47
C LEU A 204 15.43 4.28 13.77
N GLU A 205 14.88 3.64 14.81
CA GLU A 205 15.23 2.27 15.21
C GLU A 205 15.10 1.26 14.05
N HIS A 206 14.13 1.49 13.16
CA HIS A 206 13.89 0.63 12.00
C HIS A 206 14.83 0.90 10.82
N LEU A 207 15.19 2.16 10.56
CA LEU A 207 16.03 2.55 9.43
C LEU A 207 17.49 2.11 9.59
N PHE A 208 18.02 2.09 10.82
CA PHE A 208 19.41 1.68 11.10
C PHE A 208 19.69 0.18 10.94
N SER A 209 18.65 -0.65 10.84
CA SER A 209 18.82 -2.11 10.70
C SER A 209 19.19 -2.57 9.28
N THR A 210 19.11 -1.68 8.28
CA THR A 210 19.14 -2.08 6.85
C THR A 210 20.23 -1.39 6.00
N THR A 211 21.00 -0.45 6.55
CA THR A 211 21.90 0.39 5.74
C THR A 211 23.34 0.38 6.26
N ARG A 212 24.25 -0.25 5.50
CA ARG A 212 25.69 0.08 5.54
C ARG A 212 25.94 1.09 4.42
N ARG A 213 26.70 2.15 4.72
CA ARG A 213 26.92 3.31 3.82
C ARG A 213 27.63 2.95 2.50
N ASP A 214 28.35 1.83 2.47
CA ASP A 214 29.13 1.34 1.31
C ASP A 214 28.49 0.16 0.58
N ASP A 215 27.20 -0.05 0.77
CA ASP A 215 26.51 -1.20 0.18
C ASP A 215 26.10 -0.95 -1.27
N LYS A 216 26.83 -1.57 -2.20
CA LYS A 216 26.59 -1.48 -3.65
C LYS A 216 25.20 -1.99 -4.04
N ASP A 217 24.65 -2.93 -3.28
CA ASP A 217 23.36 -3.58 -3.57
C ASP A 217 22.20 -2.92 -2.81
N LEU A 218 22.45 -1.78 -2.15
CA LEU A 218 21.44 -1.09 -1.33
C LEU A 218 20.17 -0.77 -2.13
N ALA A 219 20.30 -0.25 -3.35
CA ALA A 219 19.15 0.12 -4.18
C ALA A 219 18.29 -1.11 -4.51
N THR A 220 18.92 -2.22 -4.91
CA THR A 220 18.25 -3.49 -5.24
C THR A 220 17.54 -4.08 -4.03
N ARG A 221 18.16 -4.04 -2.84
CA ARG A 221 17.51 -4.51 -1.61
C ARG A 221 16.35 -3.62 -1.17
N LEU A 222 16.46 -2.30 -1.33
CA LEU A 222 15.37 -1.39 -1.02
C LEU A 222 14.17 -1.65 -1.93
N MET A 223 14.39 -1.84 -3.22
CA MET A 223 13.34 -2.24 -4.16
C MET A 223 12.71 -3.58 -3.75
N ALA A 224 13.52 -4.61 -3.45
CA ALA A 224 13.01 -5.90 -3.00
C ALA A 224 12.19 -5.78 -1.69
N SER A 225 12.65 -4.97 -0.73
CA SER A 225 11.91 -4.65 0.50
C SER A 225 10.57 -3.98 0.21
N GLU A 226 10.51 -3.04 -0.74
CA GLU A 226 9.24 -2.39 -1.12
C GLU A 226 8.26 -3.36 -1.77
N LEU A 227 8.76 -4.24 -2.64
CA LEU A 227 7.95 -5.30 -3.22
C LEU A 227 7.45 -6.28 -2.16
N ILE A 228 8.28 -6.67 -1.17
CA ILE A 228 7.85 -7.51 -0.06
C ILE A 228 6.74 -6.82 0.75
N ARG A 229 6.92 -5.52 1.08
CA ARG A 229 5.90 -4.74 1.79
C ARG A 229 4.60 -4.63 0.99
N LEU A 230 4.67 -4.46 -0.33
CA LEU A 230 3.52 -4.46 -1.21
C LEU A 230 2.74 -5.79 -1.10
N HIS A 231 3.45 -6.92 -1.13
CA HIS A 231 2.82 -8.23 -1.02
C HIS A 231 2.18 -8.45 0.35
N ILE A 232 2.88 -8.09 1.44
CA ILE A 232 2.34 -8.15 2.79
C ILE A 232 1.08 -7.26 2.90
N LYS A 233 1.10 -6.06 2.32
CA LYS A 233 -0.02 -5.11 2.37
C LYS A 233 -1.26 -5.60 1.62
N LEU A 234 -1.09 -6.19 0.43
CA LEU A 234 -2.22 -6.53 -0.45
C LEU A 234 -2.76 -7.95 -0.22
N PHE A 235 -1.90 -8.86 0.21
CA PHE A 235 -2.22 -10.29 0.29
C PHE A 235 -1.93 -10.90 1.67
N ASP A 236 -1.53 -10.11 2.66
CA ASP A 236 -1.18 -10.56 4.02
C ASP A 236 -0.06 -11.64 4.03
N ALA A 237 0.71 -11.73 2.95
CA ALA A 237 1.79 -12.70 2.77
C ALA A 237 2.90 -12.15 1.87
N PRO A 238 4.18 -12.54 2.10
CA PRO A 238 5.33 -11.92 1.45
C PRO A 238 5.60 -12.40 0.01
N HIS A 239 5.05 -13.55 -0.41
CA HIS A 239 5.17 -14.10 -1.76
C HIS A 239 6.59 -14.06 -2.37
N LYS A 240 7.58 -14.62 -1.65
CA LYS A 240 9.01 -14.57 -2.04
C LYS A 240 9.32 -14.94 -3.49
N ASN A 241 8.62 -15.92 -4.06
CA ASN A 241 8.82 -16.35 -5.44
C ASN A 241 8.35 -15.30 -6.45
N SER A 242 7.23 -14.61 -6.16
CA SER A 242 6.74 -13.51 -6.99
C SER A 242 7.73 -12.34 -6.95
N VAL A 243 8.16 -11.95 -5.74
CA VAL A 243 9.20 -10.91 -5.56
C VAL A 243 10.48 -11.26 -6.31
N PHE A 244 10.94 -12.51 -6.25
CA PHE A 244 12.14 -12.96 -6.94
C PHE A 244 12.07 -12.73 -8.46
N HIS A 245 10.93 -13.05 -9.09
CA HIS A 245 10.73 -12.79 -10.52
C HIS A 245 10.64 -11.29 -10.84
N LEU A 246 9.95 -10.50 -10.01
CA LEU A 246 9.88 -9.05 -10.19
C LEU A 246 11.25 -8.37 -10.12
N MET A 247 12.21 -8.95 -9.40
CA MET A 247 13.59 -8.46 -9.33
C MET A 247 14.42 -8.78 -10.58
N GLY A 248 13.82 -9.31 -11.64
CA GLY A 248 14.53 -9.61 -12.88
C GLY A 248 15.31 -10.93 -12.85
N LEU A 249 15.17 -11.74 -11.80
CA LEU A 249 15.98 -12.93 -11.60
C LEU A 249 15.39 -14.13 -12.38
N PRO A 250 16.19 -14.78 -13.26
CA PRO A 250 15.71 -15.87 -14.10
C PRO A 250 15.40 -17.14 -13.28
N PHE A 251 14.60 -18.03 -13.88
CA PHE A 251 14.17 -19.32 -13.31
C PHE A 251 15.28 -20.31 -12.94
N ILE A 252 16.53 -20.05 -13.32
CA ILE A 252 17.66 -20.89 -12.93
C ILE A 252 17.84 -20.76 -11.43
N ASP A 253 17.91 -21.88 -10.70
CA ASP A 253 18.09 -21.90 -9.24
C ASP A 253 19.24 -20.98 -8.84
N ARG A 254 18.89 -19.81 -8.29
CA ARG A 254 19.82 -18.87 -7.68
C ARG A 254 19.63 -18.91 -6.17
N PRO A 255 20.19 -19.93 -5.49
CA PRO A 255 19.91 -20.17 -4.08
C PRO A 255 20.42 -19.04 -3.17
N ILE A 256 21.44 -18.28 -3.61
CA ILE A 256 22.00 -17.17 -2.84
C ILE A 256 21.05 -15.97 -2.86
N GLU A 257 20.56 -15.61 -4.04
CA GLU A 257 19.62 -14.52 -4.23
C GLU A 257 18.27 -14.83 -3.56
N MET A 258 17.77 -16.07 -3.68
CA MET A 258 16.57 -16.50 -2.96
C MET A 258 16.75 -16.44 -1.44
N LYS A 259 17.89 -16.89 -0.90
CA LYS A 259 18.21 -16.73 0.54
C LYS A 259 18.26 -15.27 0.96
N THR A 260 18.70 -14.37 0.08
CA THR A 260 18.69 -12.92 0.34
C THR A 260 17.27 -12.40 0.44
N ILE A 261 16.38 -12.78 -0.49
CA ILE A 261 14.95 -12.44 -0.41
C ILE A 261 14.32 -13.01 0.87
N GLU A 262 14.62 -14.25 1.25
CA GLU A 262 14.11 -14.86 2.49
C GLU A 262 14.54 -14.10 3.75
N ARG A 263 15.80 -13.64 3.80
CA ARG A 263 16.30 -12.78 4.88
C ARG A 263 15.57 -11.44 4.92
N LEU A 264 15.35 -10.81 3.77
CA LEU A 264 14.58 -9.56 3.69
C LEU A 264 13.13 -9.78 4.14
N VAL A 265 12.51 -10.90 3.78
CA VAL A 265 11.16 -11.24 4.25
C VAL A 265 11.10 -11.35 5.77
N ALA A 266 12.09 -12.01 6.40
CA ALA A 266 12.17 -12.10 7.86
C ALA A 266 12.31 -10.72 8.51
N LEU A 267 13.14 -9.85 7.94
CA LEU A 267 13.33 -8.47 8.41
C LEU A 267 12.03 -7.64 8.29
N GLU A 268 11.35 -7.69 7.15
CA GLU A 268 10.11 -6.93 6.93
C GLU A 268 8.94 -7.44 7.78
N LYS A 269 8.85 -8.76 8.04
CA LYS A 269 7.87 -9.31 8.98
C LYS A 269 8.11 -8.82 10.41
N SER A 270 9.35 -8.91 10.89
CA SER A 270 9.69 -8.41 12.23
C SER A 270 9.43 -6.90 12.34
N ARG A 271 9.71 -6.14 11.28
CA ARG A 271 9.36 -4.72 11.22
C ARG A 271 7.85 -4.50 11.31
N ALA A 272 7.04 -5.25 10.56
CA ALA A 272 5.58 -5.12 10.59
C ALA A 272 5.01 -5.43 11.98
N GLU A 273 5.50 -6.49 12.64
CA GLU A 273 5.11 -6.87 14.01
C GLU A 273 5.44 -5.76 15.02
N LYS A 274 6.66 -5.18 14.94
CA LYS A 274 7.08 -4.07 15.81
C LYS A 274 6.28 -2.79 15.58
N LEU A 275 5.91 -2.48 14.34
CA LEU A 275 5.05 -1.34 14.02
C LEU A 275 3.62 -1.52 14.55
N ILE A 276 3.10 -2.75 14.54
CA ILE A 276 1.78 -3.04 15.11
C ILE A 276 1.84 -2.94 16.64
N SER A 277 2.87 -3.50 17.28
CA SER A 277 3.02 -3.44 18.73
C SER A 277 3.26 -2.00 19.23
N SER A 278 3.96 -1.15 18.48
CA SER A 278 4.13 0.27 18.83
C SER A 278 2.82 1.05 18.68
N LYS A 279 2.04 0.82 17.61
CA LYS A 279 0.72 1.45 17.45
C LYS A 279 -0.28 0.98 18.51
N LEU A 280 -0.30 -0.31 18.83
CA LEU A 280 -1.16 -0.88 19.87
C LEU A 280 -0.73 -0.46 21.27
N SER A 281 0.56 -0.24 21.53
CA SER A 281 1.01 0.28 22.83
C SER A 281 0.64 1.75 23.02
N ILE A 282 0.57 2.54 21.94
CA ILE A 282 0.03 3.90 21.95
C ILE A 282 -1.49 3.86 22.19
N LEU A 283 -2.25 3.08 21.42
CA LEU A 283 -3.71 2.91 21.62
C LEU A 283 -4.06 2.31 22.99
N GLY A 284 -3.23 1.42 23.52
CA GLY A 284 -3.40 0.83 24.85
C GLY A 284 -3.12 1.81 25.99
N ARG A 285 -2.25 2.80 25.78
CA ARG A 285 -2.08 3.95 26.69
C ARG A 285 -3.25 4.93 26.59
N GLU A 286 -4.00 4.95 25.49
CA GLU A 286 -5.20 5.78 25.33
C GLU A 286 -6.44 5.23 26.05
N ILE A 287 -6.50 3.91 26.32
CA ILE A 287 -7.63 3.29 27.05
C ILE A 287 -7.44 3.39 28.58
N ILE A 288 -6.21 3.67 29.05
CA ILE A 288 -5.89 3.92 30.46
C ILE A 288 -5.52 5.39 30.63
N CYS A 289 -6.48 6.30 30.42
CA CYS A 289 -6.45 7.70 30.85
C CYS A 289 -7.88 8.18 31.09
#